data_AF-A0A2U7P4C0-F1
#
_entry.id   AF-A0A2U7P4C0-F1
#
_cell.length_a   1.000
_cell.length_b   1.000
_cell.length_c   1.000
_cell.angle_alpha   90.00
_cell.angle_beta   90.00
_cell.angle_gamma   90.00
#
_symmetry.space_group_name_H-M   'P 1'
#
loop_
_entity.id
_entity.type
_entity.pdbx_description
1 polymer ?
#
loop_
_entity_poly.entity_id
_entity_poly.type
_entity_poly.pdbx_seq_one_letter_code
_entity_poly.pdbx_strand_id
1 'polypeptide(L)'
;MEEAKALNGKKVFILGETNKKEYSFDEKNNIEIFSFLAGEEKNKKFQNAKVIISRAGYTTIMDLVELNKKAILFPTPNQTEQLYLAKYLGEKKYFVKWENVENNFHHKKDGFIRGWGKNLKIWHNVLKHGNGIIGVYKMNIELEKLLK
;
A
#
# COMPACT_ATOMS: atom_id res chain seq x y z
N MET A 1 5.43 -5.98 -11.38
CA MET A 1 4.53 -7.15 -11.31
C MET A 1 5.28 -8.37 -10.78
N GLU A 2 6.43 -8.73 -11.37
CA GLU A 2 7.35 -9.77 -10.87
C GLU A 2 7.66 -9.63 -9.37
N GLU A 3 7.79 -8.40 -8.94
CA GLU A 3 8.03 -8.04 -7.58
C GLU A 3 6.88 -8.40 -6.62
N ALA A 4 5.63 -8.19 -7.01
CA ALA A 4 4.46 -8.54 -6.21
C ALA A 4 4.32 -10.07 -6.02
N LYS A 5 4.79 -10.84 -7.01
CA LYS A 5 4.83 -12.31 -6.98
C LYS A 5 5.78 -12.84 -5.90
N ALA A 6 6.82 -12.08 -5.56
CA ALA A 6 7.79 -12.45 -4.52
C ALA A 6 7.24 -12.31 -3.08
N LEU A 7 6.08 -11.67 -2.91
CA LEU A 7 5.42 -11.54 -1.61
C LEU A 7 4.55 -12.76 -1.35
N ASN A 8 4.46 -13.23 -0.10
CA ASN A 8 3.52 -14.29 0.27
C ASN A 8 2.15 -13.72 0.65
N GLY A 9 1.11 -14.55 0.59
CA GLY A 9 -0.26 -14.19 0.96
C GLY A 9 -1.11 -13.70 -0.21
N LYS A 10 -2.32 -13.22 0.09
CA LYS A 10 -3.25 -12.65 -0.91
C LYS A 10 -2.96 -11.17 -1.11
N LYS A 11 -2.87 -10.73 -2.37
CA LYS A 11 -2.61 -9.34 -2.73
C LYS A 11 -3.74 -8.85 -3.60
N VAL A 12 -4.20 -7.64 -3.35
CA VAL A 12 -5.25 -6.98 -4.11
C VAL A 12 -4.73 -5.61 -4.52
N PHE A 13 -4.75 -5.32 -5.80
CA PHE A 13 -4.38 -4.03 -6.37
C PHE A 13 -5.64 -3.34 -6.88
N ILE A 14 -5.80 -2.07 -6.57
CA ILE A 14 -6.86 -1.21 -7.11
C ILE A 14 -6.15 -0.05 -7.79
N LEU A 15 -6.23 0.07 -9.12
CA LEU A 15 -5.33 0.96 -9.88
C LEU A 15 -5.78 2.42 -9.96
N GLY A 16 -7.07 2.68 -9.72
CA GLY A 16 -7.66 4.02 -9.82
C GLY A 16 -8.03 4.45 -11.25
N GLU A 17 -8.02 3.52 -12.21
CA GLU A 17 -8.35 3.79 -13.62
C GLU A 17 -9.86 3.64 -13.84
N THR A 18 -10.57 4.76 -13.97
CA THR A 18 -12.04 4.76 -14.10
C THR A 18 -12.54 4.57 -15.53
N ASN A 19 -11.67 4.74 -16.53
CA ASN A 19 -12.06 4.66 -17.94
C ASN A 19 -12.36 3.22 -18.39
N LYS A 20 -11.99 2.23 -17.57
CA LYS A 20 -12.20 0.81 -17.84
C LYS A 20 -12.58 0.08 -16.56
N LYS A 21 -13.43 -0.94 -16.69
CA LYS A 21 -13.80 -1.85 -15.58
C LYS A 21 -13.17 -3.23 -15.82
N GLU A 22 -11.85 -3.27 -15.74
CA GLU A 22 -11.04 -4.48 -15.89
C GLU A 22 -10.72 -5.13 -14.53
N TYR A 23 -10.71 -6.46 -14.53
CA TYR A 23 -10.29 -7.32 -13.44
C TYR A 23 -9.37 -8.42 -13.98
N SER A 24 -8.30 -8.72 -13.26
CA SER A 24 -7.42 -9.86 -13.55
C SER A 24 -7.05 -10.59 -12.26
N PHE A 25 -6.89 -11.91 -12.36
CA PHE A 25 -6.49 -12.76 -11.25
C PHE A 25 -5.36 -13.69 -11.66
N ASP A 26 -4.27 -13.66 -10.89
CA ASP A 26 -3.15 -14.61 -10.99
C ASP A 26 -3.29 -15.61 -9.84
N GLU A 27 -3.81 -16.80 -10.16
CA GLU A 27 -4.01 -17.89 -9.21
C GLU A 27 -2.70 -18.36 -8.58
N LYS A 28 -1.64 -18.48 -9.38
CA LYS A 28 -0.34 -19.00 -8.94
C LYS A 28 0.27 -18.12 -7.85
N ASN A 29 0.08 -16.81 -7.96
CA ASN A 29 0.66 -15.83 -7.03
C ASN A 29 -0.36 -15.20 -6.07
N ASN A 30 -1.64 -15.59 -6.17
CA ASN A 30 -2.77 -15.07 -5.39
C ASN A 30 -2.85 -13.53 -5.45
N ILE A 31 -2.81 -12.99 -6.66
CA ILE A 31 -2.86 -11.56 -6.96
C ILE A 31 -4.16 -11.25 -7.70
N GLU A 32 -5.00 -10.42 -7.09
CA GLU A 32 -6.14 -9.78 -7.76
C GLU A 32 -5.77 -8.36 -8.16
N ILE A 33 -6.16 -7.94 -9.35
CA ILE A 33 -5.96 -6.57 -9.84
C ILE A 33 -7.28 -6.07 -10.38
N PHE A 34 -7.69 -4.92 -9.87
CA PHE A 34 -8.85 -4.17 -10.30
C PHE A 34 -8.40 -2.84 -10.87
N SER A 35 -8.86 -2.50 -12.06
CA SER A 35 -8.74 -1.14 -12.62
C SER A 35 -9.26 -0.09 -11.66
N PHE A 36 -10.48 -0.26 -11.15
CA PHE A 36 -11.13 0.62 -10.19
C PHE A 36 -12.13 -0.16 -9.33
N LEU A 37 -12.26 0.24 -8.06
CA LEU A 37 -13.31 -0.21 -7.14
C LEU A 37 -13.87 1.00 -6.38
N ALA A 38 -15.18 1.01 -6.16
CA ALA A 38 -15.88 2.07 -5.44
C ALA A 38 -16.88 1.48 -4.43
N GLY A 39 -17.40 2.34 -3.55
CA GLY A 39 -18.46 2.01 -2.61
C GLY A 39 -18.19 0.74 -1.80
N GLU A 40 -19.18 -0.14 -1.72
CA GLU A 40 -19.11 -1.36 -0.92
C GLU A 40 -18.00 -2.32 -1.35
N GLU A 41 -17.69 -2.43 -2.65
CA GLU A 41 -16.68 -3.38 -3.12
C GLU A 41 -15.29 -3.00 -2.61
N LYS A 42 -14.95 -1.70 -2.69
CA LYS A 42 -13.72 -1.16 -2.13
C LYS A 42 -13.68 -1.35 -0.61
N ASN A 43 -14.78 -1.03 0.07
CA ASN A 43 -14.86 -1.13 1.53
C ASN A 43 -14.70 -2.59 2.00
N LYS A 44 -15.31 -3.56 1.30
CA LYS A 44 -15.13 -4.99 1.55
C LYS A 44 -13.66 -5.42 1.40
N LYS A 45 -12.93 -4.92 0.40
CA LYS A 45 -11.49 -5.20 0.26
C LYS A 45 -10.71 -4.61 1.43
N PHE A 46 -10.98 -3.35 1.81
CA PHE A 46 -10.29 -2.68 2.92
C PHE A 46 -10.56 -3.37 4.26
N GLN A 47 -11.81 -3.74 4.55
CA GLN A 47 -12.20 -4.43 5.76
C GLN A 47 -11.47 -5.77 5.92
N ASN A 48 -11.33 -6.53 4.85
CA ASN A 48 -10.64 -7.82 4.84
C ASN A 48 -9.11 -7.70 4.79
N ALA A 49 -8.59 -6.51 4.56
CA ALA A 49 -7.16 -6.26 4.52
C ALA A 49 -6.56 -6.30 5.92
N LYS A 50 -5.42 -6.98 6.02
CA LYS A 50 -4.57 -6.94 7.21
C LYS A 50 -3.62 -5.74 7.15
N VAL A 51 -3.15 -5.39 5.96
CA VAL A 51 -2.25 -4.28 5.70
C VAL A 51 -2.75 -3.52 4.48
N ILE A 52 -2.89 -2.20 4.60
CA ILE A 52 -3.22 -1.34 3.46
C ILE A 52 -2.02 -0.44 3.18
N ILE A 53 -1.63 -0.37 1.92
CA ILE A 53 -0.57 0.50 1.42
C ILE A 53 -1.21 1.36 0.34
N SER A 54 -1.23 2.66 0.56
CA SER A 54 -1.95 3.57 -0.32
C SER A 54 -1.17 4.84 -0.60
N ARG A 55 -1.57 5.53 -1.66
CA ARG A 55 -1.29 6.96 -1.78
C ARG A 55 -1.95 7.73 -0.64
N ALA A 56 -1.35 8.86 -0.28
CA ALA A 56 -1.91 9.79 0.70
C ALA A 56 -2.98 10.70 0.07
N GLY A 57 -3.88 10.12 -0.74
CA GLY A 57 -5.01 10.84 -1.32
C GLY A 57 -6.09 11.09 -0.28
N TYR A 58 -6.69 12.28 -0.28
CA TYR A 58 -7.67 12.71 0.72
C TYR A 58 -8.83 11.73 0.87
N THR A 59 -9.50 11.36 -0.23
CA THR A 59 -10.64 10.44 -0.20
C THR A 59 -10.25 9.09 0.39
N THR A 60 -9.08 8.55 0.01
CA THR A 60 -8.61 7.27 0.56
C THR A 60 -8.31 7.36 2.05
N ILE A 61 -7.72 8.46 2.51
CA ILE A 61 -7.51 8.70 3.94
C ILE A 61 -8.85 8.70 4.69
N MET A 62 -9.87 9.36 4.13
CA MET A 62 -11.20 9.37 4.74
C MET A 62 -11.83 7.98 4.81
N ASP A 63 -11.75 7.19 3.73
CA ASP A 63 -12.23 5.79 3.74
C ASP A 63 -11.52 4.97 4.84
N LEU A 64 -10.20 5.15 4.99
CA LEU A 64 -9.41 4.44 5.99
C LEU A 64 -9.79 4.84 7.42
N VAL A 65 -10.02 6.13 7.66
CA VAL A 65 -10.46 6.65 8.96
C VAL A 65 -11.87 6.12 9.30
N GLU A 66 -12.81 6.21 8.36
CA GLU A 66 -14.19 5.73 8.52
C GLU A 66 -14.23 4.23 8.84
N LEU A 67 -13.38 3.44 8.17
CA LEU A 67 -13.27 1.99 8.37
C LEU A 67 -12.36 1.60 9.55
N ASN A 68 -11.84 2.57 10.30
CA ASN A 68 -10.87 2.38 11.39
C ASN A 68 -9.68 1.48 10.98
N LYS A 69 -9.10 1.75 9.81
CA LYS A 69 -7.99 1.00 9.24
C LYS A 69 -6.69 1.77 9.33
N LYS A 70 -5.67 1.12 9.88
CA LYS A 70 -4.28 1.57 9.76
C LYS A 70 -3.73 1.25 8.37
N ALA A 71 -2.88 2.13 7.87
CA ALA A 71 -2.26 2.02 6.56
C ALA A 71 -0.86 2.63 6.56
N ILE A 72 -0.07 2.25 5.55
CA ILE A 72 1.18 2.93 5.21
C ILE A 72 0.87 3.90 4.05
N LEU A 73 1.13 5.18 4.28
CA LEU A 73 0.88 6.23 3.30
C LEU A 73 2.16 6.60 2.55
N PHE A 74 2.14 6.38 1.23
CA PHE A 74 3.20 6.78 0.31
C PHE A 74 2.72 7.96 -0.53
N PRO A 75 3.28 9.17 -0.40
CA PRO A 75 2.86 10.32 -1.19
C PRO A 75 3.33 10.21 -2.64
N THR A 76 2.57 10.80 -3.57
CA THR A 76 3.04 10.98 -4.95
C THR A 76 4.21 11.96 -5.03
N PRO A 77 5.35 11.58 -5.65
CA PRO A 77 6.44 12.52 -5.87
C PRO A 77 5.93 13.79 -6.53
N ASN A 78 6.37 14.95 -6.03
CA ASN A 78 5.95 16.27 -6.50
C ASN A 78 4.47 16.63 -6.27
N GLN A 79 3.70 15.83 -5.50
CA GLN A 79 2.37 16.20 -5.04
C GLN A 79 2.45 16.73 -3.60
N THR A 80 2.57 18.06 -3.46
CA THR A 80 2.80 18.73 -2.17
C THR A 80 1.73 18.40 -1.13
N GLU A 81 0.46 18.33 -1.54
CA GLU A 81 -0.64 17.97 -0.65
C GLU A 81 -0.48 16.55 -0.07
N GLN A 82 -0.23 15.56 -0.92
CA GLN A 82 -0.04 14.18 -0.46
C GLN A 82 1.19 14.07 0.44
N LEU A 83 2.28 14.79 0.11
CA LEU A 83 3.48 14.83 0.94
C LEU A 83 3.18 15.38 2.33
N TYR A 84 2.44 16.49 2.40
CA TYR A 84 2.01 17.09 3.65
C TYR A 84 1.13 16.13 4.46
N LEU A 85 0.09 15.54 3.85
CA LEU A 85 -0.83 14.62 4.51
C LEU A 85 -0.11 13.37 5.05
N ALA A 86 0.76 12.75 4.26
CA ALA A 86 1.52 11.58 4.68
C ALA A 86 2.44 11.88 5.88
N LYS A 87 3.07 13.06 5.91
CA LYS A 87 3.91 13.51 7.03
C LYS A 87 3.08 13.83 8.26
N TYR A 88 2.10 14.73 8.12
CA TYR A 88 1.28 15.21 9.22
C TYR A 88 0.56 14.07 9.94
N LEU A 89 -0.11 13.19 9.20
CA LEU A 89 -0.84 12.08 9.80
C LEU A 89 0.08 10.99 10.35
N GLY A 90 1.27 10.85 9.78
CA GLY A 90 2.34 10.01 10.30
C GLY A 90 2.88 10.48 11.64
N GLU A 91 3.13 11.78 11.78
CA GLU A 91 3.58 12.43 13.03
C GLU A 91 2.53 12.33 14.14
N LYS A 92 1.25 12.45 13.78
CA LYS A 92 0.12 12.20 14.68
C LYS A 92 -0.10 10.73 15.03
N LYS A 93 0.67 9.81 14.43
CA LYS A 93 0.59 8.35 14.62
C LYS A 93 -0.77 7.75 14.20
N TYR A 94 -1.52 8.43 13.34
CA TYR A 94 -2.75 7.88 12.76
C TYR A 94 -2.43 6.85 11.66
N PHE A 95 -1.39 7.11 10.88
CA PHE A 95 -0.90 6.23 9.82
C PHE A 95 0.61 6.05 9.92
N VAL A 96 1.14 5.05 9.23
CA VAL A 96 2.59 4.85 9.13
C VAL A 96 3.12 5.70 7.98
N LYS A 97 4.05 6.62 8.28
CA LYS A 97 4.76 7.37 7.24
C LYS A 97 5.71 6.47 6.47
N TRP A 98 5.76 6.64 5.14
CA TRP A 98 6.67 5.85 4.29
C TRP A 98 8.14 5.96 4.73
N GLU A 99 8.61 7.13 5.18
CA GLU A 99 10.00 7.33 5.64
C GLU A 99 10.38 6.40 6.80
N ASN A 100 9.45 6.10 7.72
CA ASN A 100 9.72 5.15 8.81
C ASN A 100 9.88 3.72 8.29
N VAL A 101 9.19 3.42 7.20
CA VAL A 101 9.36 2.17 6.48
C VAL A 101 10.76 2.17 5.86
N GLU A 102 11.15 3.21 5.11
CA GLU A 102 12.49 3.33 4.49
C GLU A 102 13.65 3.26 5.51
N ASN A 103 13.58 4.01 6.61
CA ASN A 103 14.65 4.14 7.61
C ASN A 103 14.86 2.89 8.46
N ASN A 104 13.80 2.14 8.77
CA ASN A 104 13.90 0.86 9.50
C ASN A 104 14.68 -0.21 8.72
N PHE A 105 14.95 0.00 7.42
CA PHE A 105 15.77 -0.91 6.61
C PHE A 105 17.25 -0.56 6.57
N HIS A 106 17.64 0.69 6.85
CA HIS A 106 19.05 1.11 6.82
C HIS A 106 19.81 0.74 8.11
N HIS A 107 19.10 0.46 9.21
CA HIS A 107 19.69 0.02 10.48
C HIS A 107 19.51 -1.48 10.73
N LYS A 108 20.20 -2.34 9.97
CA LYS A 108 20.59 -3.69 10.43
C LYS A 108 21.96 -4.05 9.86
N LYS A 109 22.98 -3.99 10.74
CA LYS A 109 24.39 -4.31 10.44
C LYS A 109 24.67 -5.81 10.22
N ASP A 110 23.67 -6.68 10.32
CA ASP A 110 23.89 -8.13 10.27
C ASP A 110 23.25 -8.75 9.03
N GLY A 111 23.95 -8.67 7.90
CA GLY A 111 23.94 -9.65 6.78
C GLY A 111 22.62 -10.01 6.08
N PHE A 112 21.46 -9.51 6.51
CA PHE A 112 20.14 -9.96 6.08
C PHE A 112 19.40 -8.92 5.22
N ILE A 113 20.12 -7.95 4.64
CA ILE A 113 19.57 -6.97 3.71
C ILE A 113 19.55 -7.56 2.29
N ARG A 114 18.70 -8.57 2.06
CA ARG A 114 18.42 -9.04 0.67
C ARG A 114 16.95 -9.15 0.31
N GLY A 115 16.03 -9.09 1.29
CA GLY A 115 14.60 -9.26 1.03
C GLY A 115 13.80 -7.97 0.80
N TRP A 116 14.06 -6.92 1.58
CA TRP A 116 13.08 -5.84 1.75
C TRP A 116 13.35 -4.54 1.00
N GLY A 117 14.61 -4.21 0.69
CA GLY A 117 14.92 -3.12 -0.26
C GLY A 117 14.34 -3.40 -1.65
N LYS A 118 14.18 -4.69 -2.01
CA LYS A 118 13.37 -5.11 -3.15
C LYS A 118 11.92 -4.71 -2.92
N ASN A 119 11.27 -5.15 -1.84
CA ASN A 119 9.88 -4.82 -1.45
C ASN A 119 9.57 -3.32 -1.57
N LEU A 120 10.42 -2.43 -1.06
CA LEU A 120 10.22 -0.98 -1.20
C LEU A 120 10.32 -0.50 -2.65
N LYS A 121 11.28 -1.02 -3.44
CA LYS A 121 11.33 -0.77 -4.89
C LYS A 121 10.08 -1.28 -5.61
N ILE A 122 9.49 -2.39 -5.16
CA ILE A 122 8.20 -2.91 -5.67
C ILE A 122 7.14 -1.85 -5.47
N TRP A 123 7.02 -1.31 -4.26
CA TRP A 123 6.02 -0.30 -3.92
C TRP A 123 6.27 1.01 -4.66
N HIS A 124 7.53 1.43 -4.75
CA HIS A 124 7.91 2.61 -5.51
C HIS A 124 7.56 2.45 -6.99
N ASN A 125 7.86 1.30 -7.60
CA ASN A 125 7.57 1.03 -9.00
C ASN A 125 6.06 0.87 -9.25
N VAL A 126 5.36 0.13 -8.37
CA VAL A 126 3.91 -0.03 -8.42
C VAL A 126 3.25 1.35 -8.30
N LEU A 127 3.62 2.17 -7.32
CA LEU A 127 2.97 3.48 -7.08
C LEU A 127 3.48 4.62 -7.98
N LYS A 128 4.64 4.49 -8.65
CA LYS A 128 5.15 5.47 -9.62
C LYS A 128 4.43 5.43 -10.96
N HIS A 129 3.91 4.26 -11.34
CA HIS A 129 3.36 4.03 -12.68
C HIS A 129 1.83 3.99 -12.74
N GLY A 130 1.12 4.17 -11.63
CA GLY A 130 -0.34 4.22 -11.64
C GLY A 130 -0.90 5.54 -11.13
N ASN A 131 -1.87 6.05 -11.87
CA ASN A 131 -2.56 7.31 -11.62
C ASN A 131 -3.46 7.29 -10.35
N GLY A 132 -3.52 6.18 -9.60
CA GLY A 132 -4.32 6.10 -8.38
C GLY A 132 -4.19 4.79 -7.60
N ILE A 133 -3.03 4.14 -7.62
CA ILE A 133 -2.92 2.78 -7.06
C ILE A 133 -3.09 2.76 -5.55
N ILE A 134 -4.09 2.03 -5.09
CA ILE A 134 -4.29 1.58 -3.73
C ILE A 134 -3.94 0.08 -3.68
N GLY A 135 -2.91 -0.24 -2.90
CA GLY A 135 -2.49 -1.59 -2.63
C GLY A 135 -3.16 -2.15 -1.38
N VAL A 136 -4.06 -3.11 -1.53
CA VAL A 136 -4.75 -3.76 -0.42
C VAL A 136 -4.16 -5.17 -0.20
N TYR A 137 -3.45 -5.40 0.91
CA TYR A 137 -2.63 -6.60 1.08
C TYR A 137 -2.99 -7.40 2.32
N LYS A 138 -2.92 -8.72 2.18
CA LYS A 138 -2.97 -9.67 3.28
C LYS A 138 -1.59 -10.33 3.42
N MET A 139 -0.68 -9.65 4.10
CA MET A 139 0.74 -10.03 4.19
C MET A 139 1.14 -10.63 5.54
N ASN A 140 2.35 -11.19 5.55
CA ASN A 140 3.01 -11.85 6.69
C ASN A 140 3.15 -10.92 7.92
N ILE A 141 3.32 -11.53 9.10
CA ILE A 141 3.31 -10.94 10.44
C ILE A 141 4.25 -9.72 10.60
N GLU A 142 5.31 -9.60 9.79
CA GLU A 142 6.31 -8.54 9.91
C GLU A 142 5.84 -7.14 9.48
N LEU A 143 4.99 -7.02 8.45
CA LEU A 143 4.41 -5.71 8.07
C LEU A 143 3.34 -5.26 9.06
N GLU A 144 2.58 -6.20 9.60
CA GLU A 144 1.59 -5.92 10.65
C GLU A 144 2.26 -5.32 11.89
N LYS A 145 3.53 -5.67 12.18
CA LYS A 145 4.30 -5.04 13.27
C LYS A 145 4.54 -3.55 13.05
N LEU A 146 4.62 -3.08 11.80
CA LEU A 146 4.74 -1.64 11.51
C LEU A 146 3.43 -0.89 11.74
N LEU A 147 2.30 -1.60 11.69
CA LEU A 147 0.98 -1.05 12.00
C LEU A 147 0.63 -1.11 13.49
N LYS A 148 1.50 -1.64 14.37
CA LYS A 148 1.26 -1.61 15.82
C LYS A 148 1.56 -0.23 16.36
#